data_AF-A0A820K404-F1
#
_entry.id   AF-A0A820K404-F1
#
_cell.length_a   1.000
_cell.length_b   1.000
_cell.length_c   1.000
_cell.angle_alpha   90.00
_cell.angle_beta   90.00
_cell.angle_gamma   90.00
#
_symmetry.space_group_name_H-M   'P 1'
#
loop_
_entity.id
_entity.type
_entity.pdbx_description
1 polymer ?
#
loop_
_entity_poly.entity_id
_entity_poly.type
_entity_poly.pdbx_seq_one_letter_code
_entity_poly.pdbx_strand_id
1 'polypeptide(L)'
;MLMKFGDIQSAESIFNLIKNKDNYTYGVMMKGYAENKKFDKILDLYEQMNLKPDHIIYIIVLNACVQDSHDRAKHIGKTILQQIPNICPDKNVLLTSGLNMLMNIGDVSAAERLFRAIRKRDVIAYGAIMHGYRINDQPLKCFESFVELKQDNLVPDEIIFNILFGACSEIGILSKCKSYYNQMPSHFQSQQRIQNALIHMWVSDINFNY
;
A
#
# COMPACT_ATOMS: atom_id res chain seq x y z
N MET A 1 -5.19 18.96 -14.80
CA MET A 1 -4.23 18.60 -15.86
C MET A 1 -3.13 19.67 -15.96
N LEU A 2 -2.34 19.90 -14.90
CA LEU A 2 -1.26 20.92 -14.89
C LEU A 2 0.08 20.44 -14.28
N MET A 3 0.18 19.22 -13.73
CA MET A 3 1.44 18.70 -13.17
C MET A 3 2.19 17.77 -14.12
N LYS A 4 2.23 18.11 -15.42
CA LYS A 4 3.07 17.40 -16.40
C LYS A 4 4.28 18.21 -16.88
N PHE A 5 4.51 19.39 -16.31
CA PHE A 5 5.73 20.17 -16.50
C PHE A 5 6.47 20.24 -15.17
N GLY A 6 7.63 19.59 -15.12
CA GLY A 6 8.39 19.24 -13.90
C GLY A 6 9.06 20.41 -13.17
N ASP A 7 8.39 21.55 -13.06
CA ASP A 7 8.84 22.64 -12.18
C ASP A 7 7.95 22.76 -10.95
N ILE A 8 8.31 21.98 -9.94
CA ILE A 8 7.70 22.02 -8.61
C ILE A 8 7.92 23.38 -7.92
N GLN A 9 8.97 24.13 -8.25
CA GLN A 9 9.25 25.45 -7.64
C GLN A 9 8.27 26.51 -8.17
N SER A 10 7.96 26.47 -9.47
CA SER A 10 6.88 27.28 -10.04
C SER A 10 5.52 26.94 -9.41
N ALA A 11 5.24 25.65 -9.21
CA ALA A 11 4.02 25.22 -8.53
C ALA A 11 3.94 25.71 -7.07
N GLU A 12 5.04 25.62 -6.31
CA GLU A 12 5.16 26.16 -4.94
C GLU A 12 4.89 27.67 -4.91
N SER A 13 5.44 28.40 -5.88
CA SER A 13 5.25 29.86 -5.98
C SER A 13 3.78 30.21 -6.21
N ILE A 14 3.10 29.55 -7.16
CA ILE A 14 1.67 29.75 -7.42
C ILE A 14 0.84 29.34 -6.21
N PHE A 15 1.15 28.20 -5.59
CA PHE A 15 0.47 27.72 -4.40
C PHE A 15 0.52 28.75 -3.27
N ASN A 16 1.68 29.36 -3.03
CA ASN A 16 1.85 30.38 -1.99
C ASN A 16 1.06 31.66 -2.28
N LEU A 17 0.85 32.01 -3.55
CA LEU A 17 0.04 33.18 -3.94
C LEU A 17 -1.47 33.00 -3.72
N ILE A 18 -1.96 31.76 -3.61
CA ILE A 18 -3.39 31.49 -3.37
C ILE A 18 -3.75 31.88 -1.93
N LYS A 19 -4.57 32.93 -1.76
CA LYS A 19 -4.98 33.41 -0.43
C LYS A 19 -5.87 32.41 0.32
N ASN A 20 -6.89 31.88 -0.35
CA ASN A 20 -7.87 30.97 0.23
C ASN A 20 -7.66 29.58 -0.37
N LYS A 21 -6.83 28.76 0.30
CA LYS A 21 -6.57 27.38 -0.10
C LYS A 21 -7.69 26.48 0.44
N ASP A 22 -8.13 25.53 -0.38
CA ASP A 22 -9.09 24.48 -0.01
C ASP A 22 -8.43 23.09 -0.11
N ASN A 23 -9.15 22.04 0.29
CA ASN A 23 -8.64 20.65 0.21
C ASN A 23 -8.19 20.26 -1.20
N TYR A 24 -8.84 20.78 -2.24
CA TYR A 24 -8.44 20.52 -3.62
C TYR A 24 -7.07 21.14 -3.94
N THR A 25 -6.85 22.41 -3.55
CA THR A 25 -5.58 23.13 -3.74
C THR A 25 -4.43 22.41 -3.03
N TYR A 26 -4.64 22.00 -1.77
CA TYR A 26 -3.68 21.19 -1.03
C TYR A 26 -3.43 19.84 -1.71
N GLY A 27 -4.49 19.14 -2.14
CA GLY A 27 -4.38 17.82 -2.76
C GLY A 27 -3.61 17.84 -4.08
N VAL A 28 -3.78 18.89 -4.90
CA VAL A 28 -2.98 19.08 -6.12
C VAL A 28 -1.51 19.23 -5.76
N MET A 29 -1.18 20.11 -4.80
CA MET A 29 0.20 20.35 -4.41
C MET A 29 0.87 19.12 -3.82
N MET A 30 0.20 18.41 -2.91
CA MET A 30 0.71 17.19 -2.29
C MET A 30 0.92 16.07 -3.32
N LYS A 31 0.01 15.94 -4.30
CA LYS A 31 0.20 14.99 -5.40
C LYS A 31 1.43 15.33 -6.24
N GLY A 32 1.68 16.62 -6.50
CA GLY A 32 2.90 17.07 -7.17
C GLY A 32 4.17 16.71 -6.39
N TYR A 33 4.14 16.86 -5.07
CA TYR A 33 5.22 16.37 -4.22
C TYR A 33 5.40 14.86 -4.26
N ALA A 34 4.30 14.09 -4.27
CA ALA A 34 4.36 12.62 -4.34
C ALA A 34 4.99 12.13 -5.65
N GLU A 35 4.63 12.73 -6.78
CA GLU A 35 5.22 12.43 -8.10
C GLU A 35 6.73 12.76 -8.15
N ASN A 36 7.18 13.73 -7.35
CA ASN A 36 8.58 14.12 -7.20
C ASN A 36 9.29 13.48 -6.00
N LYS A 37 8.67 12.47 -5.35
CA LYS A 37 9.20 11.76 -4.16
C LYS A 37 9.58 12.68 -2.99
N LYS A 38 8.95 13.85 -2.87
CA LYS A 38 9.17 14.82 -1.78
C LYS A 38 8.18 14.56 -0.64
N PHE A 39 8.27 13.39 0.00
CA PHE A 39 7.29 12.96 1.01
C PHE A 39 7.30 13.82 2.27
N ASP A 40 8.47 14.30 2.71
CA ASP A 40 8.58 15.22 3.87
C ASP A 40 7.75 16.49 3.66
N LYS A 41 7.77 17.06 2.45
CA LYS A 41 7.00 18.26 2.11
C LYS A 41 5.49 18.01 2.13
N ILE A 42 5.04 16.78 1.89
CA ILE A 42 3.61 16.42 2.04
C ILE A 42 3.22 16.48 3.50
N LEU A 43 4.06 15.97 4.41
CA LEU A 43 3.82 15.98 5.85
C LEU A 43 3.86 17.40 6.41
N ASP A 44 4.85 18.21 6.00
CA ASP A 44 4.92 19.63 6.34
C ASP A 44 3.66 20.37 5.92
N LEU A 45 3.20 20.12 4.69
CA LEU A 45 2.02 20.79 4.17
C LEU A 45 0.75 20.34 4.90
N TYR A 46 0.65 19.06 5.28
CA TYR A 46 -0.47 18.53 6.05
C TYR A 46 -0.56 19.17 7.44
N GLU A 47 0.57 19.31 8.14
CA GLU A 47 0.60 19.95 9.47
C GLU A 47 0.29 21.45 9.41
N GLN A 48 0.58 22.11 8.29
CA GLN A 48 0.24 23.52 8.07
C GLN A 48 -1.23 23.75 7.69
N MET A 49 -2.02 22.69 7.43
CA MET A 49 -3.42 22.83 7.08
C MET A 49 -4.26 23.28 8.28
N ASN A 50 -4.79 24.51 8.20
CA ASN A 50 -5.77 25.03 9.17
C ASN A 50 -7.22 24.60 8.86
N LEU A 51 -7.39 23.60 8.00
CA LEU A 51 -8.67 23.13 7.46
C LEU A 51 -8.83 21.66 7.82
N LYS A 52 -10.06 21.20 8.03
CA LYS A 52 -10.31 19.77 8.21
C LYS A 52 -9.98 19.02 6.90
N PRO A 53 -8.98 18.13 6.89
CA PRO A 53 -8.62 17.38 5.70
C PRO A 53 -9.76 16.44 5.28
N ASP A 54 -9.90 16.25 3.97
CA ASP A 54 -10.79 15.24 3.42
C ASP A 54 -10.08 13.89 3.21
N HIS A 55 -10.85 12.88 2.81
CA HIS A 55 -10.33 11.55 2.50
C HIS A 55 -9.21 11.51 1.45
N ILE A 56 -9.18 12.43 0.48
CA ILE A 56 -8.14 12.43 -0.56
C ILE A 56 -6.83 12.88 0.06
N ILE A 57 -6.86 13.93 0.89
CA ILE A 57 -5.69 14.37 1.64
C ILE A 57 -5.17 13.24 2.54
N TYR A 58 -6.06 12.58 3.29
CA TYR A 58 -5.65 11.45 4.14
C TYR A 58 -5.00 10.32 3.35
N ILE A 59 -5.53 9.95 2.17
CA ILE A 59 -4.92 8.94 1.30
C ILE A 59 -3.51 9.36 0.88
N ILE A 60 -3.33 10.60 0.44
CA ILE A 60 -2.02 11.09 -0.01
C ILE A 60 -1.01 11.08 1.15
N VAL A 61 -1.42 11.54 2.33
CA VAL A 61 -0.56 11.59 3.52
C VAL A 61 -0.22 10.20 4.03
N LEU A 62 -1.18 9.27 4.10
CA LEU A 62 -0.93 7.88 4.51
C LEU A 62 0.06 7.18 3.57
N ASN A 63 -0.08 7.40 2.26
CA ASN A 63 0.87 6.86 1.27
C ASN A 63 2.26 7.50 1.41
N ALA A 64 2.35 8.80 1.71
CA ALA A 64 3.61 9.45 2.02
C ALA A 64 4.25 8.85 3.29
N CYS A 65 3.45 8.55 4.31
CA CYS A 65 3.92 7.94 5.55
C CYS A 65 4.49 6.53 5.36
N VAL A 66 4.08 5.80 4.32
CA VAL A 66 4.65 4.48 3.97
C VAL A 66 6.03 4.62 3.34
N GLN A 67 6.26 5.69 2.58
CA GLN A 67 7.53 5.93 1.87
C GLN A 67 8.58 6.61 2.75
N ASP A 68 8.14 7.21 3.85
CA ASP A 68 8.98 7.91 4.82
C ASP A 68 9.25 7.02 6.04
N SER A 69 10.53 6.83 6.37
CA SER A 69 10.98 5.99 7.49
C SER A 69 11.04 6.75 8.82
N HIS A 70 10.82 8.07 8.84
CA HIS A 70 10.89 8.87 10.06
C HIS A 70 9.75 8.55 11.03
N ASP A 71 10.02 8.63 12.34
CA ASP A 71 8.99 8.39 13.37
C ASP A 71 7.85 9.41 13.32
N ARG A 72 8.10 10.61 12.76
CA ARG A 72 7.07 11.61 12.48
C ARG A 72 5.98 11.07 11.55
N ALA A 73 6.35 10.43 10.44
CA ALA A 73 5.40 9.82 9.51
C ALA A 73 4.53 8.76 10.19
N LYS A 74 5.14 7.92 11.03
CA LYS A 74 4.41 6.90 11.80
C LYS A 74 3.39 7.53 12.75
N HIS A 75 3.79 8.60 13.45
CA HIS A 75 2.91 9.32 14.36
C HIS A 75 1.72 9.95 13.62
N ILE A 76 1.99 10.67 12.51
CA ILE A 76 0.95 11.30 11.69
C ILE A 76 -0.04 10.26 11.18
N GLY A 77 0.44 9.15 10.60
CA GLY A 77 -0.47 8.14 10.06
C GLY A 77 -1.30 7.44 11.14
N LYS A 78 -0.76 7.17 12.32
CA LYS A 78 -1.55 6.65 13.46
C LYS A 78 -2.63 7.64 13.90
N THR A 79 -2.30 8.93 13.98
CA THR A 79 -3.25 9.99 14.33
C THR A 79 -4.38 10.07 13.30
N ILE A 80 -4.07 10.00 12.00
CA ILE A 80 -5.08 9.97 10.93
C ILE A 80 -5.99 8.75 11.12
N LEU A 81 -5.43 7.57 11.33
CA LEU A 81 -6.18 6.31 11.48
C LEU A 81 -7.14 6.32 12.67
N GLN A 82 -6.80 6.99 13.77
CA GLN A 82 -7.73 7.19 14.90
C GLN A 82 -8.94 8.07 14.53
N GLN A 83 -8.80 8.93 13.53
CA GLN A 83 -9.86 9.81 13.08
C GLN A 83 -10.76 9.15 12.01
N ILE A 84 -10.24 8.17 11.25
CA ILE A 84 -10.98 7.49 10.16
C ILE A 84 -12.34 6.92 10.57
N PRO A 85 -12.49 6.23 11.73
CA PRO A 85 -13.79 5.70 12.18
C PRO A 85 -14.88 6.77 12.29
N ASN A 86 -14.50 8.01 12.57
CA ASN A 86 -15.41 9.15 12.71
C ASN A 86 -15.62 9.93 11.40
N ILE A 87 -14.86 9.60 10.35
CA ILE A 87 -14.79 10.41 9.12
C ILE A 87 -15.51 9.73 7.97
N CYS A 88 -15.27 8.43 7.70
CA CYS A 88 -15.81 7.76 6.51
C CYS A 88 -15.74 6.23 6.64
N PRO A 89 -16.77 5.53 7.14
CA PRO A 89 -16.81 4.06 7.14
C PRO A 89 -16.90 3.45 5.73
N ASP A 90 -17.36 4.21 4.72
CA ASP A 90 -17.67 3.68 3.38
C ASP A 90 -16.55 3.87 2.34
N LYS A 91 -15.34 4.30 2.74
CA LYS A 91 -14.25 4.59 1.79
C LYS A 91 -13.15 3.53 1.80
N ASN A 92 -13.39 2.45 1.05
CA ASN A 92 -12.44 1.34 0.87
C ASN A 92 -11.02 1.79 0.54
N VAL A 93 -10.83 2.75 -0.38
CA VAL A 93 -9.49 3.23 -0.77
C VAL A 93 -8.72 3.84 0.41
N LEU A 94 -9.41 4.61 1.27
CA LEU A 94 -8.81 5.19 2.46
C LEU A 94 -8.45 4.11 3.48
N LEU A 95 -9.34 3.15 3.71
CA LEU A 95 -9.10 2.02 4.61
C LEU A 95 -7.92 1.16 4.13
N THR A 96 -7.82 0.89 2.83
CA THR A 96 -6.69 0.17 2.23
C THR A 96 -5.37 0.95 2.35
N SER A 97 -5.40 2.28 2.20
CA SER A 97 -4.21 3.12 2.43
C SER A 97 -3.78 3.09 3.90
N GLY A 98 -4.74 3.12 4.82
CA GLY A 98 -4.51 2.95 6.25
C GLY A 98 -3.95 1.57 6.60
N LEU A 99 -4.45 0.53 5.92
CA LEU A 99 -3.98 -0.84 6.08
C LEU A 99 -2.50 -0.97 5.69
N ASN A 100 -2.14 -0.44 4.51
CA ASN A 100 -0.76 -0.39 4.04
C ASN A 100 0.14 0.33 5.05
N MET A 101 -0.31 1.47 5.59
CA MET A 101 0.44 2.23 6.59
C MET A 101 0.67 1.41 7.88
N LEU A 102 -0.37 0.77 8.42
CA LEU A 102 -0.27 -0.06 9.62
C LEU A 102 0.66 -1.27 9.44
N MET A 103 0.58 -1.94 8.29
CA MET A 103 1.47 -3.05 7.99
C MET A 103 2.92 -2.61 7.82
N ASN A 104 3.18 -1.44 7.23
CA ASN A 104 4.54 -0.91 7.08
C ASN A 104 5.19 -0.51 8.40
N ILE A 105 4.43 -0.02 9.38
CA ILE A 105 4.94 0.29 10.71
C ILE A 105 4.99 -0.92 11.66
N GLY A 106 4.58 -2.09 11.19
CA GLY A 106 4.55 -3.34 11.96
C GLY A 106 3.41 -3.48 12.96
N ASP A 107 2.40 -2.60 12.91
CA ASP A 107 1.21 -2.72 13.77
C ASP A 107 0.18 -3.67 13.14
N VAL A 108 0.59 -4.93 12.98
CA VAL A 108 -0.19 -5.99 12.31
C VAL A 108 -1.54 -6.20 12.99
N SER A 109 -1.58 -6.11 14.32
CA SER A 109 -2.83 -6.27 15.08
C SER A 109 -3.85 -5.17 14.76
N ALA A 110 -3.42 -3.91 14.64
CA ALA A 110 -4.30 -2.83 14.21
C ALA A 110 -4.73 -2.99 12.76
N ALA A 111 -3.83 -3.42 11.88
CA ALA A 111 -4.14 -3.67 10.48
C ALA A 111 -5.21 -4.76 10.32
N GLU A 112 -5.09 -5.88 11.04
CA GLU A 112 -6.08 -6.96 11.03
C GLU A 112 -7.46 -6.47 11.48
N ARG A 113 -7.53 -5.63 12.51
CA ARG A 113 -8.79 -5.02 12.95
C ARG A 113 -9.38 -4.11 11.88
N LEU A 114 -8.54 -3.29 11.23
CA LEU A 114 -8.97 -2.41 10.15
C LEU A 114 -9.46 -3.21 8.94
N PHE A 115 -8.76 -4.27 8.57
CA PHE A 115 -9.13 -5.16 7.47
C PHE A 115 -10.51 -5.81 7.70
N ARG A 116 -10.77 -6.28 8.93
CA ARG A 116 -12.08 -6.83 9.32
C ARG A 116 -13.19 -5.78 9.35
N ALA A 117 -12.86 -4.50 9.53
CA ALA A 117 -13.83 -3.40 9.49
C ALA A 117 -14.23 -2.99 8.05
N ILE A 118 -13.48 -3.41 7.03
CA ILE A 118 -13.83 -3.14 5.63
C ILE A 118 -15.07 -3.96 5.24
N ARG A 119 -16.21 -3.29 5.05
CA ARG A 119 -17.49 -3.94 4.76
C ARG A 119 -17.48 -4.78 3.48
N LYS A 120 -16.84 -4.29 2.43
CA LYS A 120 -16.71 -4.99 1.14
C LYS A 120 -15.23 -5.01 0.74
N ARG A 121 -14.55 -6.07 1.12
CA ARG A 121 -13.14 -6.30 0.78
C ARG A 121 -13.02 -6.55 -0.72
N ASP A 122 -12.06 -5.90 -1.34
CA ASP A 122 -11.70 -6.12 -2.74
C ASP A 122 -10.31 -6.73 -2.85
N VAL A 123 -9.90 -7.06 -4.07
CA VAL A 123 -8.57 -7.65 -4.35
C VAL A 123 -7.44 -6.74 -3.86
N ILE A 124 -7.64 -5.42 -3.87
CA ILE A 124 -6.63 -4.44 -3.43
C ILE A 124 -6.43 -4.52 -1.91
N ALA A 125 -7.53 -4.59 -1.13
CA ALA A 125 -7.46 -4.77 0.32
C ALA A 125 -6.78 -6.10 0.71
N TYR A 126 -7.08 -7.18 0.00
CA TYR A 126 -6.39 -8.45 0.20
C TYR A 126 -4.91 -8.38 -0.18
N GLY A 127 -4.56 -7.73 -1.28
CA GLY A 127 -3.16 -7.52 -1.67
C GLY A 127 -2.38 -6.74 -0.61
N ALA A 128 -3.00 -5.70 -0.03
CA ALA A 128 -2.42 -4.92 1.05
C ALA A 128 -2.14 -5.76 2.31
N ILE A 129 -3.12 -6.54 2.80
CA ILE A 129 -2.90 -7.38 4.00
C ILE A 129 -1.90 -8.51 3.75
N MET A 130 -1.98 -9.17 2.58
CA MET A 130 -1.07 -10.25 2.21
C MET A 130 0.37 -9.76 2.07
N HIS A 131 0.58 -8.64 1.38
CA HIS A 131 1.90 -8.02 1.28
C HIS A 131 2.42 -7.64 2.67
N GLY A 132 1.55 -7.05 3.49
CA GLY A 132 1.87 -6.71 4.86
C GLY A 132 2.35 -7.91 5.69
N TYR A 133 1.66 -9.06 5.61
CA TYR A 133 2.06 -10.25 6.35
C TYR A 133 3.43 -10.75 5.92
N ARG A 134 3.72 -10.69 4.62
CA ARG A 134 5.03 -11.06 4.07
C ARG A 134 6.15 -10.20 4.67
N ILE A 135 6.03 -8.87 4.63
CA ILE A 135 7.06 -7.95 5.17
C ILE A 135 7.16 -7.93 6.70
N ASN A 136 6.23 -8.58 7.40
CA ASN A 136 6.23 -8.74 8.87
C ASN A 136 6.46 -10.19 9.30
N ASP A 137 7.17 -10.97 8.46
CA ASP A 137 7.59 -12.35 8.73
C ASP A 137 6.44 -13.31 9.10
N GLN A 138 5.25 -13.09 8.53
CA GLN A 138 4.04 -13.91 8.75
C GLN A 138 3.51 -14.56 7.45
N PRO A 139 4.34 -15.29 6.69
CA PRO A 139 3.96 -15.85 5.39
C PRO A 139 2.80 -16.85 5.46
N LEU A 140 2.60 -17.54 6.60
CA LEU A 140 1.45 -18.44 6.80
C LEU A 140 0.12 -17.68 6.71
N LYS A 141 0.01 -16.52 7.36
CA LYS A 141 -1.19 -15.67 7.29
C LYS A 141 -1.40 -15.10 5.88
N CYS A 142 -0.33 -14.81 5.15
CA CYS A 142 -0.42 -14.45 3.73
C CYS A 142 -1.12 -15.55 2.92
N PHE A 143 -0.78 -16.83 3.13
CA PHE A 143 -1.44 -17.94 2.43
C PHE A 143 -2.89 -18.15 2.88
N GLU A 144 -3.19 -17.99 4.17
CA GLU A 144 -4.56 -18.06 4.70
C GLU A 144 -5.45 -16.99 4.08
N SER A 145 -4.96 -15.74 3.97
CA SER A 145 -5.69 -14.66 3.32
C SER A 145 -5.93 -14.90 1.82
N PHE A 146 -5.06 -15.61 1.13
CA PHE A 146 -5.32 -16.02 -0.26
C PHE A 146 -6.46 -17.02 -0.38
N VAL A 147 -6.60 -17.93 0.59
CA VAL A 147 -7.73 -18.86 0.64
C VAL A 147 -9.02 -18.10 0.92
N GLU A 148 -9.00 -17.15 1.86
CA GLU A 148 -10.15 -16.29 2.18
C GLU A 148 -10.57 -15.43 0.97
N LEU A 149 -9.61 -14.84 0.23
CA LEU A 149 -9.87 -14.10 -1.01
C LEU A 149 -10.69 -14.92 -2.01
N LYS A 150 -10.34 -16.20 -2.19
CA LYS A 150 -11.08 -17.10 -3.10
C LYS A 150 -12.46 -17.47 -2.57
N GLN A 151 -12.59 -17.65 -1.26
CA GLN A 151 -13.88 -17.92 -0.63
C GLN A 151 -14.85 -16.73 -0.77
N ASP A 152 -14.30 -15.51 -0.77
CA ASP A 152 -15.03 -14.28 -1.08
C ASP A 152 -15.37 -14.12 -2.59
N ASN A 153 -15.09 -15.14 -3.42
CA ASN A 153 -15.30 -15.18 -4.87
C ASN A 153 -14.59 -14.05 -5.63
N LEU A 154 -13.48 -13.55 -5.09
CA LEU A 154 -12.64 -12.56 -5.76
C LEU A 154 -11.63 -13.25 -6.69
N VAL A 155 -11.35 -12.63 -7.83
CA VAL A 155 -10.36 -13.13 -8.79
C VAL A 155 -8.99 -12.56 -8.42
N PRO A 156 -7.98 -13.38 -8.08
CA PRO A 156 -6.63 -12.91 -7.82
C PRO A 156 -6.03 -12.27 -9.07
N ASP A 157 -5.37 -11.12 -8.91
CA ASP A 157 -4.61 -10.48 -9.96
C ASP A 157 -3.11 -10.89 -9.91
N GLU A 158 -2.33 -10.36 -10.85
CA GLU A 158 -0.88 -10.57 -10.92
C GLU A 158 -0.16 -10.16 -9.62
N ILE A 159 -0.64 -9.11 -8.94
CA ILE A 159 -0.03 -8.60 -7.71
C ILE A 159 -0.16 -9.64 -6.60
N ILE A 160 -1.34 -10.26 -6.45
CA ILE A 160 -1.56 -11.34 -5.48
C ILE A 160 -0.59 -12.51 -5.72
N PHE A 161 -0.42 -12.96 -6.96
CA PHE A 161 0.50 -14.05 -7.27
C PHE A 161 1.96 -13.67 -7.01
N ASN A 162 2.38 -12.45 -7.36
CA ASN A 162 3.72 -11.95 -7.03
C ASN A 162 3.97 -11.97 -5.50
N ILE A 163 2.99 -11.56 -4.69
CA ILE A 163 3.10 -11.61 -3.22
C ILE A 163 3.25 -13.05 -2.73
N LEU A 164 2.45 -13.98 -3.25
CA LEU A 164 2.53 -15.41 -2.90
C LEU A 164 3.88 -16.02 -3.23
N PHE A 165 4.45 -15.69 -4.40
CA PHE A 165 5.76 -16.18 -4.80
C PHE A 165 6.88 -15.58 -3.94
N GLY A 166 6.79 -14.29 -3.59
CA GLY A 166 7.68 -13.67 -2.62
C GLY A 166 7.64 -14.39 -1.27
N ALA A 167 6.43 -14.62 -0.74
CA ALA A 167 6.24 -15.33 0.52
C ALA A 167 6.75 -16.79 0.46
N CYS A 168 6.63 -17.48 -0.68
CA CYS A 168 7.19 -18.83 -0.86
C CYS A 168 8.73 -18.81 -0.92
N SER A 169 9.32 -17.79 -1.56
CA SER A 169 10.77 -17.64 -1.66
C SER A 169 11.43 -17.40 -0.30
N GLU A 170 10.79 -16.63 0.58
CA GLU A 170 11.30 -16.30 1.92
C GLU A 170 11.35 -17.52 2.85
N ILE A 171 10.41 -18.45 2.70
CA ILE A 171 10.31 -19.67 3.51
C ILE A 171 10.87 -20.93 2.83
N GLY A 172 11.30 -20.83 1.57
CA GLY A 172 11.82 -21.97 0.80
C GLY A 172 10.80 -23.07 0.47
N ILE A 173 9.49 -22.77 0.37
CA ILE A 173 8.47 -23.80 0.10
C ILE A 173 8.14 -23.88 -1.40
N LEU A 174 8.93 -24.66 -2.13
CA LEU A 174 8.77 -24.86 -3.57
C LEU A 174 7.44 -25.53 -3.96
N SER A 175 6.94 -26.46 -3.13
CA SER A 175 5.71 -27.21 -3.41
C SER A 175 4.49 -26.29 -3.50
N LYS A 176 4.35 -25.34 -2.57
CA LYS A 176 3.29 -24.31 -2.60
C LYS A 176 3.45 -23.39 -3.80
N CYS A 177 4.67 -22.96 -4.11
CA CYS A 177 4.91 -22.11 -5.28
C CYS A 177 4.45 -22.79 -6.58
N LYS A 178 4.80 -24.07 -6.78
CA LYS A 178 4.35 -24.84 -7.97
C LYS A 178 2.83 -24.95 -8.01
N SER A 179 2.18 -25.15 -6.87
CA SER A 179 0.72 -25.18 -6.77
C SER A 179 0.09 -23.83 -7.18
N TYR A 180 0.63 -22.71 -6.70
CA TYR A 180 0.14 -21.38 -7.07
C TYR A 180 0.40 -21.04 -8.53
N TYR A 181 1.54 -21.44 -9.09
CA TYR A 181 1.85 -21.28 -10.51
C TYR A 181 0.82 -22.00 -11.40
N ASN A 182 0.43 -23.22 -11.03
CA ASN A 182 -0.58 -23.99 -11.77
C ASN A 182 -1.99 -23.41 -11.65
N GLN A 183 -2.28 -22.70 -10.55
CA GLN A 183 -3.57 -22.03 -10.33
C GLN A 183 -3.65 -20.64 -11.01
N MET A 184 -2.53 -20.14 -11.55
CA MET A 184 -2.44 -18.82 -12.14
C MET A 184 -2.89 -18.82 -13.60
N PRO A 185 -3.69 -17.83 -14.04
CA PRO A 185 -4.05 -17.67 -15.45
C PRO A 185 -2.83 -17.61 -16.37
N SER A 186 -2.90 -18.26 -17.53
CA SER A 186 -1.79 -18.37 -18.49
C SER A 186 -1.23 -17.02 -18.95
N HIS A 187 -2.07 -15.99 -19.07
CA HIS A 187 -1.64 -14.64 -19.46
C HIS A 187 -0.78 -13.93 -18.40
N PHE A 188 -0.81 -14.36 -17.13
CA PHE A 188 0.12 -13.85 -16.11
C PHE A 188 1.46 -14.58 -16.14
N GLN A 189 1.52 -15.82 -16.61
CA GLN A 189 2.76 -16.61 -16.67
C GLN A 189 3.79 -16.05 -17.66
N SER A 190 3.35 -15.32 -18.68
CA SER A 190 4.24 -14.65 -19.65
C SER A 190 4.80 -13.32 -19.15
N GLN A 191 4.36 -12.83 -17.99
CA GLN A 191 4.83 -11.56 -17.47
C GLN A 191 6.24 -11.67 -16.89
N GLN A 192 7.11 -10.75 -17.29
CA GLN A 192 8.52 -10.73 -16.88
C GLN A 192 8.70 -10.67 -15.36
N ARG A 193 7.81 -9.96 -14.65
CA ARG A 193 7.86 -9.85 -13.18
C ARG A 193 7.71 -11.20 -12.49
N ILE A 194 6.73 -11.99 -12.94
CA ILE A 194 6.46 -13.34 -12.44
C ILE A 194 7.62 -14.28 -12.76
N GLN A 195 8.16 -14.21 -13.98
CA GLN A 195 9.32 -15.02 -14.38
C GLN A 195 10.56 -14.71 -13.53
N ASN A 196 10.83 -13.42 -13.27
CA ASN A 196 11.92 -12.99 -12.39
C ASN A 196 11.75 -13.50 -10.95
N ALA A 197 10.52 -13.46 -10.41
CA ALA A 197 10.23 -13.96 -9.07
C ALA A 197 10.46 -15.49 -8.96
N LEU A 198 10.07 -16.24 -9.99
CA LEU A 198 10.28 -17.69 -10.05
C LEU A 198 11.77 -18.05 -10.15
N ILE A 199 12.53 -17.32 -10.98
CA ILE A 199 13.99 -17.50 -11.08
C ILE A 199 14.65 -17.26 -9.73
N HIS A 200 14.32 -16.16 -9.05
CA HIS A 200 14.90 -15.83 -7.74
C HIS A 200 14.69 -16.95 -6.72
N MET A 201 13.47 -17.49 -6.65
CA MET A 201 13.16 -18.61 -5.76
C MET A 201 13.94 -19.87 -6.14
N TRP A 202 13.97 -20.28 -7.41
CA TRP A 202 14.67 -21.50 -7.82
C TRP A 202 16.19 -21.40 -7.63
N VAL A 203 16.76 -20.20 -7.73
CA VAL A 203 18.17 -19.96 -7.42
C VAL A 203 18.43 -19.96 -5.92
N SER A 204 17.51 -19.42 -5.11
CA SER A 204 17.66 -19.36 -3.65
C SER A 204 17.64 -20.75 -3.01
N ASP A 205 16.86 -21.70 -3.53
CA ASP A 205 16.80 -23.09 -3.05
C ASP A 205 18.14 -23.84 -3.21
N ILE A 206 18.94 -23.50 -4.24
CA ILE A 206 20.28 -24.10 -4.44
C ILE A 206 21.23 -23.72 -3.29
N ASN A 207 21.04 -22.55 -2.69
CA ASN A 207 21.91 -22.04 -1.61
C ASN A 207 21.51 -22.52 -0.21
N PHE A 208 20.32 -23.13 -0.03
CA PHE A 208 19.87 -23.70 1.25
C PHE A 208 20.08 -25.21 1.37
N ASN A 209 20.62 -25.86 0.33
CA ASN A 209 20.86 -27.31 0.28
C ASN A 209 22.33 -27.72 0.60
N TYR A 210 23.07 -26.94 1.40
CA TYR A 210 24.43 -27.26 1.87
C TYR A 210 24.58 -27.09 3.38
#